data_AF-A0A4Y2GHL4-F1
#
_entry.id   AF-A0A4Y2GHL4-F1
#
_cell.length_a   1.000
_cell.length_b   1.000
_cell.length_c   1.000
_cell.angle_alpha   90.00
_cell.angle_beta   90.00
_cell.angle_gamma   90.00
#
_symmetry.space_group_name_H-M   'P 1'
#
loop_
_entity.id
_entity.type
_entity.pdbx_description
1 polymer ?
#
loop_
_entity_poly.entity_id
_entity_poly.type
_entity_poly.pdbx_seq_one_letter_code
_entity_poly.pdbx_strand_id
1 'polypeptide(L)'
;MTNIGKKRYYHLSKIVKAALCFSHGQAPVERGFSINKRMTSDRARMAQTTIVGLRLIKDSVKKENVSETVITKEMIHFYREAHSKYKAELLESESKEKKLDNVKKVPECVRKTTQDELRSLKYNVDSAHKLTDKGNAWKLL
;
A
#
# COMPACT_ATOMS: atom_id res chain seq x y z
N MET A 1 -58.56 5.89 -45.82
CA MET A 1 -57.61 6.55 -44.89
C MET A 1 -57.57 5.75 -43.60
N THR A 2 -56.59 4.86 -43.43
CA THR A 2 -56.46 4.02 -42.23
C THR A 2 -55.76 4.81 -41.12
N ASN A 3 -56.48 5.02 -40.02
CA ASN A 3 -55.99 5.69 -38.82
C ASN A 3 -54.99 4.75 -38.12
N ILE A 4 -53.71 4.87 -38.48
CA ILE A 4 -52.62 4.12 -37.83
C ILE A 4 -52.57 4.52 -36.37
N GLY A 5 -52.87 3.56 -35.50
CA GLY A 5 -53.10 3.75 -34.07
C GLY A 5 -51.92 4.40 -33.35
N LYS A 6 -52.15 5.60 -32.80
CA LYS A 6 -51.20 6.26 -31.90
C LYS A 6 -51.05 5.42 -30.62
N LYS A 7 -49.81 5.23 -30.15
CA LYS A 7 -49.51 4.53 -28.89
C LYS A 7 -50.25 5.23 -27.74
N ARG A 8 -51.22 4.54 -27.12
CA ARG A 8 -52.04 5.04 -26.00
C ARG A 8 -51.19 5.49 -24.80
N TYR A 9 -50.02 4.88 -24.59
CA TYR A 9 -49.08 5.25 -23.53
C TYR A 9 -47.66 5.40 -24.08
N TYR A 10 -47.29 6.64 -24.42
CA TYR A 10 -46.00 6.95 -25.03
C TYR A 10 -44.80 6.66 -24.10
N HIS A 11 -44.97 6.86 -22.79
CA HIS A 11 -43.89 6.71 -21.80
C HIS A 11 -43.86 5.34 -21.11
N LEU A 12 -44.93 4.55 -21.17
CA LEU A 12 -45.06 3.29 -20.44
C LEU A 12 -43.90 2.33 -20.75
N SER A 13 -43.50 2.23 -22.03
CA SER A 13 -42.37 1.39 -22.42
C SER A 13 -41.06 1.82 -21.78
N LYS A 14 -40.82 3.12 -21.60
CA LYS A 14 -39.60 3.63 -20.93
C LYS A 14 -39.62 3.28 -19.45
N ILE A 15 -40.78 3.45 -18.80
CA ILE A 15 -40.96 3.15 -17.37
C ILE A 15 -40.81 1.66 -17.10
N VAL A 16 -41.46 0.79 -17.89
CA VAL A 16 -41.36 -0.67 -17.73
C VAL A 16 -39.93 -1.15 -17.96
N LYS A 17 -39.23 -0.60 -18.97
CA LYS A 17 -37.81 -0.93 -19.19
C LYS A 17 -36.94 -0.52 -17.99
N ALA A 18 -37.12 0.70 -17.47
CA ALA A 18 -36.38 1.16 -16.30
C ALA A 18 -36.69 0.30 -15.07
N ALA A 19 -37.96 -0.02 -14.84
CA ALA A 19 -38.43 -0.87 -13.75
C ALA A 19 -37.78 -2.27 -13.78
N LEU A 20 -37.68 -2.86 -14.97
CA LEU A 20 -37.05 -4.16 -15.19
C LEU A 20 -35.51 -4.13 -15.16
N CYS A 21 -34.90 -2.95 -15.23
CA CYS A 21 -33.45 -2.78 -15.10
C CYS A 21 -32.98 -2.68 -13.64
N PHE A 22 -33.89 -2.47 -12.68
CA PHE A 22 -33.52 -2.52 -11.26
C PHE A 22 -33.20 -3.96 -10.87
N SER A 23 -32.01 -4.19 -10.32
CA SER A 23 -31.70 -5.51 -9.78
C SER A 23 -32.58 -5.78 -8.56
N HIS A 24 -33.41 -6.82 -8.61
CA HIS A 24 -34.33 -7.20 -7.53
C HIS A 24 -33.63 -7.77 -6.27
N GLY A 25 -32.32 -7.59 -6.13
CA GLY A 25 -31.54 -8.07 -4.98
C GLY A 25 -30.07 -7.64 -5.05
N GLN A 26 -29.29 -8.04 -4.04
CA GLN A 26 -27.88 -7.66 -3.88
C GLN A 26 -26.89 -8.53 -4.69
N ALA A 27 -27.39 -9.48 -5.49
CA ALA A 27 -26.54 -10.39 -6.27
C ALA A 27 -25.50 -9.67 -7.17
N PRO A 28 -25.79 -8.53 -7.84
CA PRO A 28 -24.77 -7.81 -8.60
C PRO A 28 -23.66 -7.22 -7.72
N VAL A 29 -24.00 -6.77 -6.51
CA VAL A 29 -23.05 -6.21 -5.54
C VAL A 29 -22.15 -7.30 -4.99
N GLU A 30 -22.72 -8.42 -4.55
CA GLU A 30 -21.98 -9.60 -4.07
C GLU A 30 -21.06 -10.16 -5.16
N ARG A 31 -21.54 -10.22 -6.40
CA ARG A 31 -20.71 -10.58 -7.56
C ARG A 31 -19.54 -9.59 -7.73
N GLY A 32 -19.78 -8.29 -7.55
CA GLY A 32 -18.75 -7.26 -7.56
C GLY A 32 -17.65 -7.51 -6.52
N PHE A 33 -18.04 -7.84 -5.28
CA PHE A 33 -17.10 -8.22 -4.22
C PHE A 33 -16.31 -9.48 -4.57
N SER A 34 -16.98 -10.52 -5.08
CA SER A 34 -16.31 -11.76 -5.48
C SER A 34 -15.27 -11.52 -6.58
N ILE A 35 -15.63 -10.74 -7.61
CA ILE A 35 -14.72 -10.41 -8.71
C ILE A 35 -13.52 -9.58 -8.22
N ASN A 36 -13.74 -8.66 -7.28
CA ASN A 36 -12.70 -7.75 -6.79
C ASN A 36 -11.93 -8.32 -5.57
N LYS A 37 -12.23 -9.55 -5.14
CA LYS A 37 -11.71 -10.19 -3.93
C LYS A 37 -10.19 -10.08 -3.78
N ARG A 38 -9.44 -10.21 -4.87
CA ARG A 38 -7.98 -10.07 -4.86
C ARG A 38 -7.52 -8.67 -4.46
N MET A 39 -8.13 -7.63 -5.04
CA MET A 39 -7.76 -6.23 -4.82
C MET A 39 -8.25 -5.70 -3.46
N THR A 40 -9.17 -6.42 -2.82
CA THR A 40 -9.66 -6.11 -1.47
C THR A 40 -8.97 -6.93 -0.38
N SER A 41 -8.15 -7.92 -0.75
CA SER A 41 -7.40 -8.74 0.22
C SER A 41 -6.19 -7.99 0.78
N ASP A 42 -5.83 -8.21 2.04
CA ASP A 42 -4.80 -7.44 2.74
C ASP A 42 -3.43 -7.42 2.04
N ARG A 43 -3.03 -8.54 1.43
CA ARG A 43 -1.74 -8.66 0.73
C ARG A 43 -1.66 -7.85 -0.57
N ALA A 44 -2.80 -7.48 -1.16
CA ALA A 44 -2.87 -6.76 -2.43
C ALA A 44 -3.92 -5.64 -2.38
N ARG A 45 -4.13 -5.05 -1.20
CA ARG A 45 -5.21 -4.12 -0.94
C ARG A 45 -4.96 -2.82 -1.70
N MET A 46 -5.86 -2.49 -2.61
CA MET A 46 -5.81 -1.24 -3.36
C MET A 46 -6.77 -0.22 -2.75
N ALA A 47 -6.51 1.07 -2.99
CA ALA A 47 -7.45 2.12 -2.63
C ALA A 47 -8.75 1.97 -3.46
N GLN A 48 -9.89 2.32 -2.88
CA GLN A 48 -11.19 2.21 -3.53
C GLN A 48 -11.25 2.97 -4.86
N THR A 49 -10.67 4.17 -4.90
CA THR A 49 -10.59 4.99 -6.13
C THR A 49 -9.80 4.29 -7.23
N THR A 50 -8.72 3.59 -6.89
CA THR A 50 -7.95 2.79 -7.85
C THR A 50 -8.73 1.60 -8.37
N ILE A 51 -9.47 0.89 -7.49
CA ILE A 51 -10.31 -0.25 -7.89
C ILE A 51 -11.39 0.23 -8.86
N VAL A 52 -12.06 1.35 -8.54
CA VAL A 52 -13.08 1.95 -9.42
C VAL A 52 -12.47 2.34 -10.76
N GLY A 53 -11.32 3.02 -10.77
CA GLY A 53 -10.64 3.43 -12.01
C GLY A 53 -10.28 2.24 -12.91
N LEU A 54 -9.69 1.19 -12.34
CA LEU A 54 -9.37 -0.03 -13.07
C LEU A 54 -10.62 -0.71 -13.64
N ARG A 55 -11.73 -0.68 -12.88
CA ARG A 55 -12.99 -1.28 -13.30
C ARG A 55 -13.61 -0.53 -14.48
N LEU A 56 -13.63 0.80 -14.42
CA LEU A 56 -14.11 1.65 -15.51
C LEU A 56 -13.34 1.37 -16.81
N ILE A 57 -12.00 1.32 -16.74
CA ILE A 57 -11.16 1.04 -17.91
C ILE A 57 -11.46 -0.38 -18.45
N LYS A 58 -11.48 -1.38 -17.57
CA LYS A 58 -11.72 -2.78 -17.96
C LYS A 58 -13.09 -2.97 -18.60
N ASP A 59 -14.13 -2.37 -18.03
CA ASP A 59 -15.50 -2.51 -18.52
C ASP A 59 -15.69 -1.74 -19.84
N SER A 60 -15.00 -0.60 -20.02
CA SER A 60 -14.96 0.14 -21.28
C SER A 60 -14.32 -0.69 -22.39
N VAL A 61 -13.11 -1.22 -22.14
CA VAL A 61 -12.37 -2.04 -23.12
C VAL A 61 -13.10 -3.35 -23.43
N LYS A 62 -13.86 -3.91 -22.47
CA LYS A 62 -14.65 -5.13 -22.72
C LYS A 62 -15.86 -4.88 -23.62
N LYS A 63 -16.43 -3.67 -23.57
CA LYS A 63 -17.61 -3.30 -24.36
C LYS A 63 -17.25 -2.99 -25.81
N GLU A 64 -16.04 -2.51 -26.03
CA GLU A 64 -15.48 -2.23 -27.36
C GLU A 64 -14.65 -3.43 -27.86
N ASN A 65 -14.45 -3.53 -29.18
CA ASN A 65 -13.41 -4.43 -29.68
C ASN A 65 -12.05 -3.83 -29.34
N VAL A 66 -11.13 -4.62 -28.79
CA VAL A 66 -9.78 -4.15 -28.39
C VAL A 66 -9.05 -3.46 -29.56
N SER A 67 -9.30 -3.92 -30.79
CA SER A 67 -8.74 -3.34 -32.02
C SER A 67 -9.26 -1.94 -32.36
N GLU A 68 -10.40 -1.55 -31.82
CA GLU A 68 -11.04 -0.24 -32.05
C GLU A 68 -10.73 0.77 -30.94
N THR A 69 -10.18 0.33 -29.80
CA THR A 69 -9.85 1.23 -28.69
C THR A 69 -8.68 2.14 -29.08
N VAL A 70 -8.99 3.41 -29.35
CA VAL A 70 -8.00 4.43 -29.71
C VAL A 70 -7.22 4.87 -28.46
N ILE A 71 -5.92 4.62 -28.45
CA ILE A 71 -5.02 5.10 -27.40
C ILE A 71 -4.62 6.54 -27.72
N THR A 72 -5.03 7.49 -26.88
CA THR A 72 -4.71 8.91 -27.07
C THR A 72 -3.29 9.23 -26.58
N LYS A 73 -2.72 10.33 -27.07
CA LYS A 73 -1.40 10.82 -26.61
C LYS A 73 -1.39 11.16 -25.12
N GLU A 74 -2.50 11.66 -24.60
CA GLU A 74 -2.66 11.98 -23.17
C GLU A 74 -2.60 10.73 -22.30
N MET A 75 -3.24 9.63 -22.71
CA MET A 75 -3.16 8.34 -22.00
C MET A 75 -1.72 7.85 -21.91
N ILE A 76 -0.96 7.97 -23.00
CA ILE A 76 0.46 7.59 -23.03
C ILE A 76 1.27 8.49 -22.07
N HIS A 77 0.98 9.79 -22.06
CA HIS A 77 1.65 10.73 -21.16
C HIS A 77 1.36 10.41 -19.70
N PHE A 78 0.09 10.25 -19.30
CA PHE A 78 -0.30 9.88 -17.93
C PHE A 78 0.34 8.56 -17.49
N TYR A 79 0.40 7.56 -18.38
CA TYR A 79 1.06 6.30 -18.08
C TYR A 79 2.55 6.50 -17.77
N ARG A 80 3.26 7.28 -18.59
CA ARG A 80 4.70 7.56 -18.39
C ARG A 80 4.95 8.27 -17.07
N GLU A 81 4.13 9.25 -16.72
CA GLU A 81 4.24 9.95 -15.44
C GLU A 81 4.00 9.02 -14.24
N ALA A 82 2.91 8.24 -14.28
CA ALA A 82 2.58 7.29 -13.23
C ALA A 82 3.70 6.24 -13.05
N HIS A 83 4.23 5.72 -14.16
CA HIS A 83 5.33 4.76 -14.14
C HIS A 83 6.64 5.39 -13.60
N SER A 84 6.93 6.64 -13.96
CA SER A 84 8.09 7.36 -13.42
C SER A 84 7.99 7.55 -11.91
N LYS A 85 6.82 7.94 -11.39
CA LYS A 85 6.56 8.05 -9.95
C LYS A 85 6.73 6.72 -9.25
N TYR A 86 6.13 5.66 -9.79
CA TYR A 86 6.27 4.31 -9.24
C TYR A 86 7.75 3.86 -9.16
N LYS A 87 8.53 4.08 -10.23
CA LYS A 87 9.97 3.74 -10.21
C LYS A 87 10.74 4.55 -9.17
N ALA A 88 10.42 5.83 -9.00
CA ALA A 88 11.07 6.67 -8.00
C ALA A 88 10.77 6.16 -6.58
N GLU A 89 9.52 5.83 -6.27
CA GLU A 89 9.12 5.25 -4.98
C GLU A 89 9.80 3.90 -4.71
N LEU A 90 9.89 3.05 -5.74
CA LEU A 90 10.57 1.75 -5.62
C LEU A 90 12.05 1.94 -5.23
N LEU A 91 12.78 2.81 -5.94
CA LEU A 91 14.17 3.13 -5.63
C LEU A 91 14.34 3.71 -4.22
N GLU A 92 13.41 4.57 -3.80
CA GLU A 92 13.43 5.14 -2.46
C GLU A 92 13.23 4.04 -1.40
N SER A 93 12.27 3.14 -1.60
CA SER A 93 12.01 2.03 -0.68
C SER A 93 13.20 1.08 -0.55
N GLU A 94 13.83 0.68 -1.66
CA GLU A 94 15.05 -0.12 -1.66
C GLU A 94 16.21 0.58 -0.95
N SER A 95 16.33 1.90 -1.09
CA SER A 95 17.37 2.67 -0.40
C SER A 95 17.15 2.74 1.12
N LYS A 96 15.89 2.79 1.57
CA LYS A 96 15.51 2.77 2.99
C LYS A 96 15.77 1.39 3.61
N GLU A 97 15.45 0.32 2.89
CA GLU A 97 15.74 -1.06 3.33
C GLU A 97 17.23 -1.30 3.47
N LYS A 98 18.05 -0.86 2.49
CA LYS A 98 19.52 -0.93 2.58
C LYS A 98 20.08 -0.14 3.78
N LYS A 99 19.51 1.03 4.09
CA LYS A 99 19.90 1.82 5.27
C LYS A 99 19.54 1.12 6.59
N LEU A 100 18.37 0.49 6.67
CA LEU A 100 17.95 -0.29 7.85
C LEU A 100 18.82 -1.53 8.07
N ASP A 101 19.21 -2.23 6.99
CA ASP A 101 20.15 -3.35 7.08
C ASP A 101 21.56 -2.90 7.51
N ASN A 102 22.01 -1.73 7.06
CA ASN A 102 23.28 -1.16 7.50
C ASN A 102 23.27 -0.70 8.97
N VAL A 103 22.10 -0.28 9.50
CA VAL A 103 21.94 0.04 10.93
C VAL A 103 21.85 -1.24 11.79
N LYS A 104 21.27 -2.34 11.29
CA LYS A 104 21.31 -3.64 11.97
C LYS A 104 22.71 -4.26 11.97
N LYS A 105 23.52 -3.94 10.95
CA LYS A 105 24.97 -4.22 10.90
C LYS A 105 25.77 -3.13 11.64
N VAL A 106 25.46 -2.86 12.90
CA VAL A 106 26.50 -2.32 13.79
C VAL A 106 27.64 -3.35 13.77
N PRO A 107 28.87 -2.99 13.35
CA PRO A 107 29.96 -3.95 13.26
C PRO A 107 30.17 -4.59 14.63
N GLU A 108 30.25 -5.92 14.67
CA GLU A 108 30.54 -6.69 15.89
C GLU A 108 31.81 -6.20 16.61
N CYS A 109 32.73 -5.59 15.85
CA CYS A 109 33.92 -4.89 16.32
C CYS A 109 33.62 -3.76 17.32
N VAL A 110 32.62 -2.90 17.06
CA VAL A 110 32.30 -1.75 17.92
C VAL A 110 31.68 -2.19 19.25
N ARG A 111 30.93 -3.30 19.25
CA ARG A 111 30.34 -3.85 20.49
C ARG A 111 31.40 -4.42 21.43
N LYS A 112 32.42 -5.12 20.90
CA LYS A 112 33.51 -5.69 21.70
C LYS A 112 34.35 -4.59 22.35
N THR A 113 34.75 -3.56 21.60
CA THR A 113 35.52 -2.43 22.16
C THR A 113 34.77 -1.70 23.26
N THR A 114 33.48 -1.41 23.08
CA THR A 114 32.69 -0.75 24.15
C THR A 114 32.51 -1.63 25.39
N GLN A 115 32.47 -2.97 25.22
CA GLN A 115 32.31 -3.90 26.33
C GLN A 115 33.62 -4.09 27.11
N ASP A 116 34.76 -4.10 26.40
CA ASP A 116 36.09 -4.19 27.00
C ASP A 116 36.45 -2.90 27.76
N GLU A 117 36.10 -1.73 27.20
CA GLU A 117 36.23 -0.44 27.89
C GLU A 117 35.40 -0.41 29.19
N LEU A 118 34.13 -0.84 29.15
CA LEU A 118 33.27 -0.94 30.33
C LEU A 118 33.83 -1.90 31.40
N ARG A 119 34.40 -3.03 30.98
CA ARG A 119 35.03 -3.99 31.91
C ARG A 119 36.28 -3.40 32.57
N SER A 120 37.12 -2.72 31.79
CA SER A 120 38.33 -2.06 32.31
C SER A 120 37.97 -0.95 33.32
N LEU A 121 36.94 -0.16 33.01
CA LEU A 121 36.49 0.92 33.87
C LEU A 121 35.91 0.39 35.18
N LYS A 122 35.14 -0.70 35.13
CA LYS A 122 34.59 -1.36 36.32
C LYS A 122 35.68 -1.90 37.24
N TYR A 123 36.70 -2.54 36.68
CA TYR A 123 37.85 -3.03 37.46
C TYR A 123 38.59 -1.89 38.17
N ASN A 124 38.74 -0.74 37.50
CA ASN A 124 39.40 0.44 38.07
C ASN A 124 38.58 1.04 39.21
N VAL A 125 37.26 1.12 39.07
CA VAL A 125 36.34 1.58 40.13
C VAL A 125 36.38 0.65 41.33
N ASP A 126 36.32 -0.67 41.13
CA ASP A 126 36.39 -1.66 42.22
C ASP A 126 37.73 -1.61 42.96
N SER A 127 38.82 -1.37 42.23
CA SER A 127 40.16 -1.20 42.82
C SER A 127 40.28 0.09 43.63
N ALA A 128 39.70 1.20 43.14
CA ALA A 128 39.64 2.46 43.88
C ALA A 128 38.80 2.32 45.16
N HIS A 129 37.66 1.63 45.11
CA HIS A 129 36.86 1.34 46.31
C HIS A 129 37.64 0.57 47.37
N LYS A 130 38.38 -0.47 46.97
CA LYS A 130 39.22 -1.25 47.91
C LYS A 130 40.33 -0.42 48.55
N LEU A 131 40.88 0.56 47.84
CA LEU A 131 41.90 1.47 48.39
C LEU A 131 41.27 2.47 49.36
N THR A 132 40.08 2.98 49.05
CA THR A 132 39.32 3.88 49.93
C THR A 132 38.88 3.16 51.22
N ASP A 133 38.40 1.92 51.14
CA ASP A 133 38.01 1.12 52.31
C ASP A 133 39.22 0.80 53.20
N LYS A 134 40.36 0.46 52.60
CA LYS A 134 41.61 0.28 53.35
C LYS A 134 42.07 1.59 53.99
N GLY A 135 42.10 2.69 53.24
CA GLY A 135 42.49 4.01 53.75
C GLY A 135 41.60 4.50 54.90
N ASN A 136 40.31 4.20 54.86
CA ASN A 136 39.38 4.49 55.95
C ASN A 136 39.61 3.58 57.18
N ALA A 137 40.05 2.33 56.98
CA ALA A 137 40.41 1.42 58.07
C ALA A 137 41.67 1.88 58.84
N TRP A 138 42.65 2.48 58.16
CA TRP A 138 43.85 3.05 58.81
C TRP A 138 43.59 4.41 59.49
N LYS A 139 42.43 5.03 59.28
CA LYS A 139 42.06 6.35 59.85
C LYS A 139 41.22 6.24 61.13
N LEU A 140 40.84 5.02 61.53
CA LEU A 140 40.04 4.71 62.72
C LEU A 140 40.87 4.07 63.86
N LEU A 141 42.21 4.05 63.72
CA LEU A 141 43.18 3.78 64.79
C LEU A 141 43.91 5.07 65.14
#